data_AF-A0A7Y8HYN8-F1
#
_entry.id   AF-A0A7Y8HYN8-F1
#
_cell.length_a   1.000
_cell.length_b   1.000
_cell.length_c   1.000
_cell.angle_alpha   90.00
_cell.angle_beta   90.00
_cell.angle_gamma   90.00
#
_symmetry.space_group_name_H-M   'P 1'
#
loop_
_entity.id
_entity.type
_entity.pdbx_description
1 polymer ?
#
loop_
_entity_poly.entity_id
_entity_poly.type
_entity_poly.pdbx_seq_one_letter_code
_entity_poly.pdbx_strand_id
1 'polypeptide(L)'
;MLISNGCATFNETKGKNITKPEESIEERWGIIIEGIRLSAAGYMLDFRYRVINSEKAKYLFDRKIKPYLVDQKSGAKFIVPSPPKVGALRTTNQIQANRTYFIFFANPGKFIKHGNKVTVVIGDLRAENLIVD
;
A
#
# COMPACT_ATOMS: atom_id res chain seq x y z
N MET A 1 -47.32 2.72 46.00
CA MET A 1 -47.06 1.27 46.00
C MET A 1 -47.12 0.80 44.55
N LEU A 2 -45.94 0.59 43.97
CA LEU A 2 -45.56 -0.11 42.72
C LEU A 2 -46.46 0.01 41.48
N ILE A 3 -45.95 0.74 40.48
CA ILE A 3 -46.37 0.69 39.07
C ILE A 3 -45.64 -0.50 38.43
N SER A 4 -46.39 -1.38 37.78
CA SER A 4 -45.90 -2.54 37.02
C SER A 4 -45.40 -2.10 35.64
N ASN A 5 -44.13 -2.39 35.35
CA ASN A 5 -43.52 -2.33 34.02
C ASN A 5 -43.03 -3.74 33.68
N GLY A 6 -43.30 -4.24 32.47
CA GLY A 6 -42.65 -5.48 32.04
C GLY A 6 -43.14 -6.08 30.72
N CYS A 7 -42.23 -6.07 29.76
CA CYS A 7 -42.08 -7.02 28.63
C CYS A 7 -43.00 -6.90 27.41
N ALA A 8 -42.53 -6.11 26.44
CA ALA A 8 -42.62 -6.51 25.03
C ALA A 8 -41.23 -6.93 24.57
N THR A 9 -41.09 -8.21 24.21
CA THR A 9 -39.86 -8.82 23.69
C THR A 9 -39.61 -8.36 22.27
N PHE A 10 -38.52 -7.64 22.04
CA PHE A 10 -38.00 -7.39 20.69
C PHE A 10 -36.71 -8.22 20.55
N ASN A 11 -36.82 -9.36 19.87
CA ASN A 11 -35.68 -10.19 19.49
C ASN A 11 -35.06 -9.60 18.21
N GLU A 12 -34.00 -8.81 18.35
CA GLU A 12 -33.08 -8.54 17.25
C GLU A 12 -31.93 -9.54 17.29
N THR A 13 -32.07 -10.60 16.48
CA THR A 13 -30.96 -11.48 16.13
C THR A 13 -29.96 -10.69 15.29
N LYS A 14 -29.00 -10.00 15.95
CA LYS A 14 -27.83 -9.45 15.25
C LYS A 14 -26.97 -10.59 14.74
N GLY A 15 -27.08 -10.83 13.43
CA GLY A 15 -26.14 -11.65 12.68
C GLY A 15 -24.71 -11.16 12.93
N LYS A 16 -23.94 -11.99 13.61
CA LYS A 16 -22.49 -11.82 13.78
C LYS A 16 -21.87 -12.00 12.39
N ASN A 17 -21.73 -10.92 11.63
CA ASN A 17 -20.81 -10.86 10.51
C ASN A 17 -19.41 -11.03 11.10
N ILE A 18 -18.92 -12.27 11.11
CA ILE A 18 -17.54 -12.63 11.39
C ILE A 18 -16.71 -12.15 10.20
N THR A 19 -16.42 -10.86 10.15
CA THR A 19 -15.33 -10.36 9.31
C THR A 19 -14.05 -10.94 9.88
N LYS A 20 -13.39 -11.82 9.09
CA LYS A 20 -11.99 -12.17 9.29
C LYS A 20 -11.21 -10.87 9.58
N PRO A 21 -10.31 -10.84 10.57
CA PRO A 21 -9.37 -9.73 10.67
C PRO A 21 -8.69 -9.60 9.31
N GLU A 22 -8.81 -8.44 8.67
CA GLU A 22 -8.01 -8.11 7.48
C GLU A 22 -6.54 -8.33 7.89
N GLU A 23 -5.90 -9.36 7.33
CA GLU A 23 -4.49 -9.64 7.61
C GLU A 23 -3.67 -8.40 7.26
N SER A 24 -2.79 -7.98 8.18
CA SER A 24 -1.96 -6.81 7.98
C SER A 24 -0.99 -6.99 6.80
N ILE A 25 -0.48 -5.88 6.26
CA ILE A 25 0.53 -5.93 5.18
C ILE A 25 1.78 -6.69 5.66
N GLU A 26 2.15 -6.49 6.92
CA GLU A 26 3.26 -7.14 7.60
C GLU A 26 3.08 -8.66 7.66
N GLU A 27 1.89 -9.12 8.09
CA GLU A 27 1.58 -10.54 8.21
C GLU A 27 1.48 -11.22 6.85
N ARG A 28 0.80 -10.60 5.89
CA ARG A 28 0.57 -11.22 4.58
C ARG A 28 1.79 -11.16 3.67
N TRP A 29 2.47 -10.02 3.63
CA TRP A 29 3.51 -9.73 2.65
C TRP A 29 4.92 -9.70 3.22
N GLY A 30 5.07 -9.70 4.55
CA GLY A 30 6.39 -9.69 5.17
C GLY A 30 7.16 -8.40 4.96
N ILE A 31 6.46 -7.27 4.81
CA ILE A 31 7.06 -5.94 4.66
C ILE A 31 6.44 -4.93 5.63
N ILE A 32 7.23 -3.93 6.02
CA ILE A 32 6.77 -2.72 6.71
C ILE A 32 6.90 -1.57 5.72
N ILE A 33 5.82 -0.81 5.51
CA ILE A 33 5.89 0.39 4.68
C ILE A 33 6.52 1.52 5.49
N GLU A 34 7.60 2.09 4.98
CA GLU A 34 8.30 3.20 5.65
C GLU A 34 7.79 4.57 5.19
N GLY A 35 7.22 4.66 3.98
CA GLY A 35 6.54 5.87 3.52
C GLY A 35 6.66 6.11 2.01
N ILE A 36 6.11 7.24 1.58
CA ILE A 36 6.21 7.73 0.22
C ILE A 36 6.44 9.24 0.21
N ARG A 37 7.43 9.68 -0.56
CA ARG A 37 7.87 11.08 -0.55
C ARG A 37 8.17 11.59 -1.94
N LEU A 38 8.04 12.90 -2.13
CA LEU A 38 8.52 13.54 -3.34
C LEU A 38 10.05 13.50 -3.40
N SER A 39 10.58 13.21 -4.59
CA SER A 39 12.01 13.19 -4.88
C SER A 39 12.27 13.75 -6.28
N ALA A 40 13.54 13.88 -6.67
CA ALA A 40 13.94 14.45 -7.96
C ALA A 40 13.24 15.80 -8.25
N ALA A 41 13.28 16.74 -7.31
CA ALA A 41 12.60 18.05 -7.40
C ALA A 41 11.08 17.98 -7.67
N GLY A 42 10.44 16.89 -7.24
CA GLY A 42 9.01 16.61 -7.39
C GLY A 42 8.65 15.81 -8.64
N TYR A 43 9.61 15.43 -9.48
CA TYR A 43 9.36 14.64 -10.69
C TYR A 43 9.26 13.13 -10.44
N MET A 44 9.53 12.68 -9.21
CA MET A 44 9.39 11.28 -8.83
C MET A 44 8.80 11.14 -7.42
N LEU A 45 8.20 9.99 -7.16
CA LEU A 45 7.85 9.52 -5.83
C LEU A 45 8.80 8.39 -5.44
N ASP A 46 9.40 8.48 -4.26
CA ASP A 46 10.25 7.44 -3.65
C ASP A 46 9.40 6.67 -2.62
N PHE A 47 8.93 5.48 -2.99
CA PHE A 47 8.21 4.58 -2.09
C PHE A 47 9.20 3.64 -1.41
N ARG A 48 9.24 3.65 -0.08
CA ARG A 48 10.16 2.85 0.73
C ARG A 48 9.43 1.84 1.59
N TYR A 49 10.00 0.64 1.67
CA TYR A 49 9.52 -0.43 2.53
C TYR A 49 10.68 -1.31 3.00
N ARG A 50 10.55 -1.85 4.20
CA ARG A 50 11.50 -2.79 4.80
C ARG A 50 10.97 -4.21 4.68
N VAL A 51 11.80 -5.14 4.24
CA VAL A 51 11.47 -6.56 4.28
C VAL A 51 11.72 -7.10 5.68
N ILE A 52 10.71 -7.69 6.32
CA ILE A 52 10.82 -8.37 7.62
C ILE A 52 10.74 -9.90 7.49
N ASN A 53 10.15 -10.40 6.40
CA ASN A 53 10.14 -11.82 6.05
C ASN A 53 10.39 -11.96 4.54
N SER A 54 11.60 -12.43 4.17
CA SER A 54 12.01 -12.56 2.77
C SER A 54 11.17 -13.57 2.00
N GLU A 55 10.74 -14.67 2.63
CA GLU A 55 9.94 -15.72 1.98
C GLU A 55 8.56 -15.19 1.56
N LYS A 56 7.88 -14.44 2.45
CA LYS A 56 6.60 -13.79 2.14
C LYS A 56 6.75 -12.69 1.10
N ALA A 57 7.84 -11.93 1.16
CA ALA A 57 8.08 -10.80 0.26
C ALA A 57 8.48 -11.22 -1.16
N LYS A 58 8.88 -12.49 -1.40
CA LYS A 58 9.37 -12.99 -2.69
C LYS A 58 8.52 -12.58 -3.88
N TYR A 59 7.20 -12.71 -3.75
CA TYR A 59 6.26 -12.37 -4.80
C TYR A 59 6.41 -10.91 -5.26
N LEU A 60 6.58 -9.95 -4.35
CA LEU A 60 6.65 -8.51 -4.67
C LEU A 60 7.87 -8.11 -5.53
N PHE A 61 8.89 -8.96 -5.59
CA PHE A 61 10.11 -8.73 -6.34
C PHE A 61 10.11 -9.42 -7.71
N ASP A 62 9.05 -10.14 -8.07
CA ASP A 62 8.92 -10.69 -9.41
C ASP A 62 8.97 -9.54 -10.46
N ARG A 63 9.85 -9.71 -11.45
CA ARG A 63 10.06 -8.78 -12.56
C ARG A 63 8.85 -8.67 -13.48
N LYS A 64 7.98 -9.70 -13.49
CA LYS A 64 6.72 -9.73 -14.23
C LYS A 64 5.68 -8.80 -13.63
N ILE A 65 5.67 -8.63 -12.30
CA ILE A 65 4.80 -7.67 -11.63
C ILE A 65 5.22 -6.27 -12.02
N LYS A 66 4.26 -5.43 -12.43
CA LYS A 66 4.49 -4.04 -12.80
C LYS A 66 3.82 -3.13 -11.77
N PRO A 67 4.56 -2.66 -10.75
CA PRO A 67 4.03 -1.72 -9.78
C PRO A 67 3.52 -0.45 -10.44
N TYR A 68 2.47 0.12 -9.85
CA TYR A 68 1.99 1.44 -10.20
C TYR A 68 1.43 2.14 -8.96
N LEU A 69 1.40 3.47 -9.03
CA LEU A 69 0.80 4.33 -8.03
C LEU A 69 -0.50 4.91 -8.59
N VAL A 70 -1.50 5.07 -7.74
CA VAL A 70 -2.78 5.71 -8.05
C VAL A 70 -2.95 6.93 -7.16
N ASP A 71 -3.22 8.09 -7.77
CA ASP A 71 -3.77 9.23 -7.02
C ASP A 71 -5.21 8.94 -6.63
N GLN A 72 -5.53 8.94 -5.34
CA GLN A 72 -6.88 8.58 -4.89
C GLN A 72 -7.93 9.64 -5.24
N LYS A 73 -7.52 10.89 -5.50
CA LYS A 73 -8.45 11.97 -5.85
C LYS A 73 -8.90 11.88 -7.31
N SER A 74 -7.96 11.69 -8.24
CA SER A 74 -8.23 11.69 -9.68
C SER A 74 -8.34 10.30 -10.30
N GLY A 75 -7.83 9.26 -9.63
CA GLY A 75 -7.67 7.93 -10.20
C GLY A 75 -6.51 7.81 -11.21
N ALA A 76 -5.72 8.87 -11.40
CA ALA A 76 -4.59 8.87 -12.32
C ALA A 76 -3.53 7.83 -11.89
N LYS A 77 -2.96 7.13 -12.87
CA LYS A 77 -1.97 6.07 -12.66
C LYS A 77 -0.58 6.51 -13.07
N PHE A 78 0.40 6.20 -12.23
CA PHE A 78 1.80 6.55 -12.39
C PHE A 78 2.65 5.28 -12.35
N ILE A 79 3.52 5.11 -13.34
CA ILE A 79 4.30 3.87 -13.52
C ILE A 79 5.73 4.01 -13.01
N VAL A 80 6.38 2.87 -12.82
CA VAL A 80 7.83 2.80 -12.61
C VAL A 80 8.53 3.16 -13.93
N PRO A 81 9.35 4.23 -13.99
CA PRO A 81 10.10 4.56 -15.19
C PRO A 81 11.17 3.50 -15.47
N SER A 82 11.42 3.24 -16.75
CA SER A 82 12.44 2.28 -17.19
C SER A 82 13.32 2.89 -18.30
N PRO A 83 14.26 3.79 -17.97
CA PRO A 83 15.15 4.37 -18.96
C PRO A 83 16.02 3.30 -19.66
N PRO A 84 16.36 3.47 -20.95
CA PRO A 84 17.00 2.42 -21.75
C PRO A 84 18.31 1.86 -21.18
N LYS A 85 19.10 2.69 -20.49
CA LYS A 85 20.43 2.30 -19.98
C LYS A 85 20.41 1.63 -18.61
N VAL A 86 19.47 1.99 -17.74
CA VAL A 86 19.45 1.56 -16.33
C VAL A 86 18.28 0.62 -16.00
N GLY A 87 17.33 0.45 -16.93
CA GLY A 87 16.14 -0.39 -16.73
C GLY A 87 15.17 0.21 -15.71
N ALA A 88 14.23 -0.62 -15.22
CA ALA A 88 13.20 -0.19 -14.29
C ALA A 88 13.82 0.31 -12.97
N LEU A 89 13.39 1.47 -12.49
CA LEU A 89 13.90 2.07 -11.25
C LEU A 89 13.28 1.43 -10.00
N ARG A 90 13.56 0.14 -9.82
CA ARG A 90 13.21 -0.69 -8.65
C ARG A 90 14.24 -1.80 -8.46
N THR A 91 14.34 -2.30 -7.23
CA THR A 91 15.23 -3.44 -6.96
C THR A 91 14.62 -4.76 -7.43
N THR A 92 15.42 -5.62 -8.08
CA THR A 92 14.98 -6.96 -8.56
C THR A 92 15.99 -8.07 -8.22
N ASN A 93 16.84 -7.84 -7.21
CA ASN A 93 17.92 -8.74 -6.79
C ASN A 93 17.49 -9.67 -5.64
N GLN A 94 18.42 -10.49 -5.13
CA GLN A 94 18.21 -11.34 -3.96
C GLN A 94 17.65 -10.54 -2.78
N ILE A 95 16.55 -11.04 -2.22
CA ILE A 95 15.78 -10.40 -1.17
C ILE A 95 16.42 -10.76 0.17
N GLN A 96 16.69 -9.75 0.98
CA GLN A 96 17.28 -9.88 2.30
C GLN A 96 16.29 -9.35 3.33
N ALA A 97 16.06 -10.13 4.39
CA ALA A 97 15.34 -9.63 5.55
C ALA A 97 16.11 -8.49 6.22
N ASN A 98 15.38 -7.63 6.92
CA ASN A 98 15.86 -6.44 7.60
C ASN A 98 16.59 -5.42 6.69
N ARG A 99 16.20 -5.35 5.42
CA ARG A 99 16.70 -4.37 4.46
C ARG A 99 15.58 -3.50 3.92
N THR A 100 15.84 -2.20 3.81
CA THR A 100 14.96 -1.24 3.14
C THR A 100 15.21 -1.28 1.63
N TYR A 101 14.11 -1.33 0.89
CA TYR A 101 14.05 -1.28 -0.57
C TYR A 101 13.23 -0.07 -1.02
N PHE A 102 13.33 0.24 -2.31
CA PHE A 102 12.63 1.36 -2.92
C PHE A 102 11.99 0.98 -4.26
N ILE A 103 10.94 1.71 -4.60
CA ILE A 103 10.36 1.79 -5.95
C ILE A 103 10.17 3.28 -6.28
N PHE A 104 10.67 3.71 -7.44
CA PHE A 104 10.35 5.04 -7.95
C PHE A 104 9.13 5.00 -8.86
N PHE A 105 8.27 6.00 -8.74
CA PHE A 105 7.18 6.28 -9.68
C PHE A 105 7.41 7.64 -10.35
N ALA A 106 7.16 7.73 -11.65
CA ALA A 106 7.27 9.01 -12.36
C ALA A 106 6.13 9.96 -11.95
N ASN A 107 6.42 11.26 -11.87
CA ASN A 107 5.44 12.31 -11.58
C ASN A 107 5.51 13.42 -12.64
N PRO A 108 5.04 13.17 -13.88
CA PRO A 108 5.09 14.14 -14.96
C PRO A 108 4.31 15.41 -14.59
N GLY A 109 4.86 16.58 -14.94
CA GLY A 109 4.26 17.87 -14.59
C GLY A 109 4.19 18.14 -13.07
N LYS A 110 4.84 17.31 -12.24
CA LYS A 110 4.73 17.35 -10.78
C LYS A 110 3.26 17.23 -10.32
N PHE A 111 2.48 16.38 -10.98
CA PHE A 111 1.05 16.22 -10.73
C PHE A 111 0.74 15.94 -9.25
N ILE A 112 1.40 14.95 -8.66
CA ILE A 112 1.31 14.62 -7.24
C ILE A 112 2.09 15.67 -6.41
N LYS A 113 1.49 16.11 -5.30
CA LYS A 113 2.04 17.08 -4.35
C LYS A 113 2.12 16.49 -2.93
N HIS A 114 2.88 17.17 -2.07
CA HIS A 114 2.84 16.93 -0.61
C HIS A 114 1.40 16.94 -0.09
N GLY A 115 1.09 16.02 0.83
CA GLY A 115 -0.24 15.83 1.41
C GLY A 115 -1.25 15.12 0.52
N ASN A 116 -0.93 14.79 -0.75
CA ASN A 116 -1.81 13.96 -1.56
C ASN A 116 -1.89 12.54 -0.99
N LYS A 117 -3.08 11.95 -1.14
CA LYS A 117 -3.35 10.58 -0.71
C LYS A 117 -3.26 9.65 -1.90
N VAL A 118 -2.44 8.61 -1.80
CA VAL A 118 -2.13 7.71 -2.90
C VAL A 118 -2.26 6.26 -2.48
N THR A 119 -2.46 5.39 -3.47
CA THR A 119 -2.40 3.94 -3.31
C THR A 119 -1.24 3.40 -4.14
N VAL A 120 -0.36 2.61 -3.53
CA VAL A 120 0.67 1.85 -4.25
C VAL A 120 0.18 0.42 -4.48
N VAL A 121 0.24 -0.05 -5.72
CA VAL A 121 -0.17 -1.41 -6.09
C VAL A 121 1.04 -2.20 -6.60
N ILE A 122 1.28 -3.37 -6.01
CA ILE A 122 2.37 -4.30 -6.36
C ILE A 122 1.77 -5.70 -6.48
N GLY A 123 1.34 -6.08 -7.69
CA GLY A 123 0.59 -7.33 -7.87
C GLY A 123 -0.71 -7.25 -7.08
N ASP A 124 -0.91 -8.20 -6.17
CA ASP A 124 -2.08 -8.24 -5.29
C ASP A 124 -1.95 -7.39 -4.01
N LEU A 125 -0.74 -6.89 -3.69
CA LEU A 125 -0.56 -5.94 -2.60
C LEU A 125 -1.14 -4.58 -3.00
N ARG A 126 -2.01 -4.04 -2.13
CA ARG A 126 -2.52 -2.67 -2.20
C ARG A 126 -2.18 -1.95 -0.90
N ALA A 127 -1.27 -0.98 -0.98
CA ALA A 127 -0.93 -0.09 0.11
C ALA A 127 -1.73 1.21 -0.06
N GLU A 128 -2.88 1.27 0.59
CA GLU A 128 -3.84 2.38 0.43
C GLU A 128 -3.62 3.47 1.47
N ASN A 129 -4.15 4.67 1.18
CA ASN A 129 -4.18 5.81 2.08
C ASN A 129 -2.80 6.33 2.51
N LEU A 130 -1.76 6.10 1.71
CA LEU A 130 -0.44 6.66 1.95
C LEU A 130 -0.49 8.17 1.71
N ILE A 131 0.04 8.95 2.65
CA ILE A 131 0.19 10.41 2.50
C ILE A 131 1.59 10.69 1.95
N VAL A 132 1.65 11.56 0.94
CA VAL A 132 2.93 11.96 0.34
C VAL A 132 3.61 13.01 1.21
N ASP A 133 4.77 12.65 1.74
CA ASP A 133 5.63 13.53 2.55
C ASP A 133 6.53 14.44 1.71
#